data_AF-A0ABD0P869-F1
#
_entry.id   AF-A0ABD0P869-F1
#
_cell.length_a   1.000
_cell.length_b   1.000
_cell.length_c   1.000
_cell.angle_alpha   90.00
_cell.angle_beta   90.00
_cell.angle_gamma   90.00
#
_symmetry.space_group_name_H-M   'P 1'
#
loop_
_entity.id
_entity.type
_entity.pdbx_description
1 polymer ?
#
loop_
_entity_poly.entity_id
_entity_poly.type
_entity_poly.pdbx_seq_one_letter_code
_entity_poly.pdbx_strand_id
1 'polypeptide(L)'
;VVYKNNDIRLELSRLARIVDPKMKIQGDVVFKCENVATLDPISFETPEAYISLPKWNTKRMGSISFDFRTTEPNGLILFTHGKPQERKDARSQKNTKVDFFAVELLDGSLYLLLDMGSGTIKVKATQNKVNDGAWYHVDIQRDGRS
;
A
#
# COMPACT_ATOMS: atom_id res chain seq x y z
N VAL A 1 7.55 -20.31 11.02
CA VAL A 1 8.53 -19.19 10.98
C VAL A 1 9.77 -19.57 11.79
N VAL A 2 10.96 -19.40 11.20
CA VAL A 2 12.24 -19.74 11.83
C VAL A 2 13.16 -18.52 11.75
N TYR A 3 13.72 -18.11 12.88
CA TYR A 3 14.81 -17.14 12.93
C TYR A 3 16.14 -17.89 12.86
N LYS A 4 17.05 -17.44 12.00
CA LYS A 4 18.40 -18.01 11.90
C LYS A 4 19.44 -16.90 11.84
N ASN A 5 20.45 -17.01 12.69
CA ASN A 5 21.72 -16.29 12.64
C ASN A 5 22.87 -17.34 12.59
N ASN A 6 24.11 -16.90 12.43
CA ASN A 6 25.31 -17.73 12.28
C ASN A 6 25.41 -18.85 13.33
N ASP A 7 25.02 -18.57 14.58
CA ASP A 7 25.16 -19.52 15.70
C ASP A 7 23.83 -20.01 16.28
N ILE A 8 22.70 -19.47 15.80
CA ILE A 8 21.40 -19.67 16.46
C ILE A 8 20.31 -19.95 15.42
N ARG A 9 19.52 -20.99 15.68
CA ARG A 9 18.27 -21.29 14.96
C ARG A 9 17.14 -21.40 15.98
N LEU A 10 16.16 -20.51 15.89
CA LEU A 10 14.98 -20.48 16.74
C LEU A 10 13.73 -20.77 15.93
N GLU A 11 12.99 -21.80 16.31
CA GLU A 11 11.66 -22.07 15.79
C GLU A 11 10.64 -21.17 16.49
N LEU A 12 10.46 -19.97 15.96
CA LEU A 12 9.57 -18.96 16.56
C LEU A 12 8.13 -19.47 16.69
N SER A 13 7.64 -20.23 15.70
CA SER A 13 6.30 -20.84 15.79
C SER A 13 6.18 -21.82 16.96
N ARG A 14 7.25 -22.56 17.30
CA ARG A 14 7.27 -23.47 18.44
C ARG A 14 7.29 -22.70 19.76
N LEU A 15 8.15 -21.68 19.87
CA LEU A 15 8.25 -20.82 21.05
C LEU A 15 6.93 -20.09 21.35
N ALA A 16 6.26 -19.62 20.31
CA ALA A 16 4.94 -19.01 20.42
C ALA A 16 3.88 -20.03 20.88
N ARG A 17 3.89 -21.25 20.32
CA ARG A 17 2.96 -22.31 20.71
C ARG A 17 3.10 -22.74 22.17
N ILE A 18 4.31 -22.77 22.71
CA ILE A 18 4.57 -23.13 24.12
C ILE A 18 4.50 -21.94 25.08
N VAL A 19 4.14 -20.74 24.58
CA VAL A 19 4.06 -19.50 25.37
C VAL A 19 5.37 -19.22 26.11
N ASP A 20 6.49 -19.32 25.38
CA ASP A 20 7.81 -18.99 25.93
C ASP A 20 7.82 -17.54 26.46
N PRO A 21 8.35 -17.27 27.66
CA PRO A 21 8.31 -15.94 28.28
C PRO A 21 9.04 -14.86 27.47
N LYS A 22 9.93 -15.23 26.55
CA LYS A 22 10.62 -14.30 25.64
C LYS A 22 9.87 -14.09 24.32
N MET A 23 8.72 -14.73 24.14
CA MET A 23 7.90 -14.64 22.95
C MET A 23 6.60 -13.88 23.23
N LYS A 24 6.25 -12.94 22.33
CA LYS A 24 4.96 -12.23 22.37
C LYS A 24 4.24 -12.41 21.04
N ILE A 25 3.00 -12.89 21.13
CA ILE A 25 2.11 -13.05 19.97
C ILE A 25 1.30 -11.76 19.81
N GLN A 26 1.14 -11.30 18.58
CA GLN A 26 0.25 -10.19 18.22
C GLN A 26 -0.68 -10.63 17.09
N GLY A 27 -1.98 -10.36 17.26
CA GLY A 27 -3.03 -10.78 16.32
C GLY A 27 -3.55 -12.21 16.55
N ASP A 28 -4.45 -12.63 15.69
CA ASP A 28 -5.11 -13.93 15.77
C ASP A 28 -4.27 -15.02 15.11
N VAL A 29 -3.36 -15.60 15.90
CA VAL A 29 -2.46 -16.66 15.43
C VAL A 29 -3.04 -18.03 15.80
N VAL A 30 -3.36 -18.83 14.78
CA VAL A 30 -3.79 -20.22 14.96
C VAL A 30 -2.67 -21.18 14.55
N PHE A 31 -2.24 -22.05 15.46
CA PHE A 31 -1.13 -23.00 15.24
C PHE A 31 -1.58 -24.28 14.55
N LYS A 32 -2.25 -24.15 13.40
CA LYS A 32 -2.64 -25.27 12.55
C LYS A 32 -2.40 -24.91 11.09
N CYS A 33 -2.12 -25.90 10.25
CA CYS A 33 -2.13 -25.70 8.80
C CYS A 33 -3.58 -25.62 8.35
N GLU A 34 -4.09 -24.42 8.16
CA GLU A 34 -5.31 -24.21 7.38
C GLU A 34 -4.93 -24.15 5.90
N ASN A 35 -5.79 -24.69 5.04
CA ASN A 35 -5.80 -24.29 3.65
C ASN A 35 -6.28 -22.84 3.63
N VAL A 36 -5.33 -21.90 3.67
CA VAL A 36 -5.62 -20.49 3.49
C VAL A 36 -6.17 -20.35 2.07
N ALA A 37 -7.41 -19.89 1.95
CA ALA A 37 -7.98 -19.61 0.65
C ALA A 37 -7.02 -18.69 -0.11
N THR A 38 -6.69 -19.05 -1.35
CA THR A 38 -6.10 -18.08 -2.26
C THR A 38 -7.06 -16.90 -2.31
N LEU A 39 -6.54 -15.68 -2.10
CA LEU A 39 -7.36 -14.49 -2.25
C LEU A 39 -7.75 -14.42 -3.73
N ASP A 40 -8.98 -14.82 -4.04
CA ASP A 40 -9.49 -14.77 -5.41
C ASP A 40 -9.45 -13.32 -5.90
N PRO A 41 -8.98 -13.07 -7.13
CA PRO A 41 -8.89 -11.73 -7.67
C PRO A 41 -10.29 -11.13 -7.84
N ILE A 42 -10.43 -9.85 -7.54
CA ILE A 42 -11.64 -9.07 -7.81
C ILE A 42 -11.51 -8.34 -9.15
N SER A 43 -12.63 -8.14 -9.84
CA SER A 43 -12.69 -7.40 -11.10
C SER A 43 -13.52 -6.13 -10.92
N PHE A 44 -13.03 -5.01 -11.46
CA PHE A 44 -13.75 -3.75 -11.55
C PHE A 44 -14.23 -3.60 -12.99
N GLU A 45 -15.50 -3.91 -13.23
CA GLU A 45 -16.07 -4.00 -14.59
C GLU A 45 -16.46 -2.63 -15.18
N THR A 46 -16.71 -1.64 -14.32
CA THR A 46 -17.04 -0.27 -14.74
C THR A 46 -16.07 0.74 -14.14
N PRO A 47 -15.85 1.90 -14.80
CA PRO A 47 -14.96 2.94 -14.28
C PRO A 47 -15.38 3.52 -12.93
N GLU A 48 -16.66 3.45 -12.58
CA GLU A 48 -17.23 3.96 -11.33
C GLU A 48 -17.14 2.95 -10.18
N ALA A 49 -16.80 1.68 -10.46
CA ALA A 49 -16.70 0.65 -9.44
C ALA A 49 -15.49 0.89 -8.53
N TYR A 50 -15.70 0.91 -7.22
CA TYR A 50 -14.62 1.08 -6.23
C TYR A 50 -14.90 0.32 -4.94
N ILE A 51 -13.84 0.11 -4.15
CA ILE A 51 -13.94 -0.44 -2.78
C ILE A 51 -13.31 0.56 -1.81
N SER A 52 -14.02 0.81 -0.71
CA SER A 52 -13.50 1.59 0.40
C SER A 52 -12.68 0.69 1.32
N LEU A 53 -11.37 0.92 1.36
CA LEU A 53 -10.46 0.22 2.26
C LEU A 53 -10.38 0.90 3.64
N PRO A 54 -10.00 0.17 4.71
CA PRO A 54 -9.68 0.76 5.99
C PRO A 54 -8.61 1.85 5.86
N LYS A 55 -8.70 2.86 6.72
CA LYS A 55 -7.81 4.01 6.66
C LYS A 55 -6.35 3.60 6.88
N TRP A 56 -5.48 4.00 5.96
CA TRP A 56 -4.03 3.81 6.11
C TRP A 56 -3.46 4.76 7.18
N ASN A 57 -3.20 4.23 8.38
CA ASN A 57 -2.81 5.02 9.56
C ASN A 57 -1.28 5.06 9.80
N THR A 58 -0.51 5.31 8.75
CA THR A 58 0.96 5.32 8.83
C THR A 58 1.50 6.75 8.76
N LYS A 59 1.74 7.36 9.93
CA LYS A 59 2.23 8.76 10.00
C LYS A 59 3.65 8.94 9.45
N ARG A 60 4.53 7.94 9.58
CA ARG A 60 5.94 8.04 9.20
C ARG A 60 6.35 7.01 8.14
N MET A 61 6.15 5.73 8.44
CA MET A 61 6.53 4.60 7.59
C MET A 61 5.31 3.74 7.28
N GLY A 62 5.22 3.23 6.06
CA GLY A 62 4.15 2.34 5.65
C GLY A 62 4.45 1.67 4.32
N SER A 63 3.82 0.52 4.09
CA SER A 63 3.87 -0.18 2.81
C SER A 63 2.47 -0.52 2.32
N ILE A 64 2.32 -0.56 1.00
CA ILE A 64 1.15 -1.09 0.30
C ILE A 64 1.69 -1.97 -0.82
N SER A 65 1.19 -3.20 -0.91
CA SER A 65 1.46 -4.07 -2.05
C SER A 65 0.17 -4.69 -2.58
N PHE A 66 0.09 -4.84 -3.89
CA PHE A 66 -1.02 -5.46 -4.59
C PHE A 66 -0.58 -5.96 -5.97
N ASP A 67 -1.34 -6.90 -6.51
CA ASP A 67 -1.22 -7.32 -7.90
C ASP A 67 -2.36 -6.70 -8.71
N PHE A 68 -2.07 -6.26 -9.94
CA PHE A 68 -3.09 -5.78 -10.86
C PHE A 68 -2.85 -6.31 -12.27
N ARG A 69 -3.94 -6.33 -13.04
CA ARG A 69 -3.96 -6.66 -14.46
C ARG A 69 -5.05 -5.84 -15.13
N THR A 70 -4.73 -5.18 -16.24
CA THR A 70 -5.71 -4.40 -17.01
C THR A 70 -5.30 -4.28 -18.47
N THR A 71 -6.28 -4.05 -19.34
CA THR A 71 -6.09 -3.61 -20.73
C THR A 71 -6.42 -2.12 -20.91
N GLU A 72 -7.09 -1.51 -19.93
CA GLU A 72 -7.48 -0.11 -19.97
C GLU A 72 -6.25 0.80 -19.88
N PRO A 73 -6.15 1.86 -20.71
CA PRO A 73 -5.00 2.75 -20.70
C PRO A 73 -5.02 3.76 -19.54
N ASN A 74 -6.19 4.03 -18.97
CA ASN A 74 -6.36 5.05 -17.94
C ASN A 74 -7.22 4.50 -16.79
N GLY A 75 -6.86 4.84 -15.55
CA GLY A 75 -7.65 4.43 -14.39
C GLY A 75 -7.01 4.86 -13.07
N LEU A 76 -7.85 5.24 -12.10
CA LEU A 76 -7.40 5.48 -10.73
C LEU A 76 -7.41 4.15 -9.97
N ILE A 77 -6.26 3.71 -9.48
CA ILE A 77 -6.10 2.39 -8.84
C ILE A 77 -6.23 2.51 -7.32
N LEU A 78 -5.52 3.47 -6.72
CA LEU A 78 -5.61 3.75 -5.28
C LEU A 78 -5.64 5.25 -5.07
N PHE A 79 -6.45 5.69 -4.10
CA PHE A 79 -6.51 7.08 -3.70
C PHE A 79 -6.83 7.20 -2.21
N THR A 80 -6.10 8.07 -1.52
CA THR A 80 -6.41 8.49 -0.16
C THR A 80 -6.03 9.95 0.02
N HIS A 81 -6.82 10.68 0.81
CA HIS A 81 -6.53 12.06 1.17
C HIS A 81 -6.59 12.25 2.68
N GLY A 82 -5.80 13.21 3.16
CA GLY A 82 -5.73 13.64 4.55
C GLY A 82 -6.87 14.59 4.90
N LYS A 83 -6.77 15.21 6.08
CA LYS A 83 -7.71 16.26 6.46
C LYS A 83 -7.38 17.54 5.68
N PRO A 84 -8.38 18.32 5.25
CA PRO A 84 -8.13 19.61 4.65
C PRO A 84 -7.34 20.50 5.61
N GLN A 85 -6.20 21.05 5.14
CA GLN A 85 -5.44 22.03 5.90
C GLN A 85 -5.95 23.42 5.52
N GLU A 86 -6.53 24.14 6.48
CA GLU A 86 -6.76 25.57 6.33
C GLU A 86 -5.42 26.30 6.52
N ARG A 87 -4.66 26.46 5.43
CA ARG A 87 -3.51 27.38 5.43
C ARG A 87 -4.02 28.78 5.15
N LYS A 88 -3.93 29.65 6.17
CA LYS A 88 -4.12 31.10 6.01
C LYS A 88 -2.87 31.69 5.32
N ASP A 89 -2.67 31.41 4.05
CA ASP A 89 -1.67 32.14 3.27
C ASP A 89 -2.28 33.49 2.89
N ALA A 90 -1.74 34.57 3.49
CA ALA A 90 -2.24 35.95 3.39
C ALA A 90 -2.21 36.57 1.96
N ARG A 91 -1.92 35.79 0.91
CA ARG A 91 -1.74 36.24 -0.47
C ARG A 91 -2.26 35.30 -1.55
N SER A 92 -2.88 34.17 -1.21
CA SER A 92 -3.35 33.21 -2.22
C SER A 92 -4.84 32.96 -2.08
N GLN A 93 -5.52 32.83 -3.22
CA GLN A 93 -6.90 32.34 -3.30
C GLN A 93 -7.06 31.13 -2.36
N LYS A 94 -8.20 31.08 -1.67
CA LYS A 94 -8.59 30.11 -0.66
C LYS A 94 -8.51 28.67 -1.21
N ASN A 95 -7.30 28.13 -1.34
CA ASN A 95 -7.02 26.81 -1.87
C ASN A 95 -6.76 25.90 -0.68
N THR A 96 -7.79 25.13 -0.32
CA THR A 96 -7.71 24.10 0.71
C THR A 96 -6.76 23.01 0.24
N LYS A 97 -5.48 23.08 0.60
CA LYS A 97 -4.52 22.03 0.29
C LYS A 97 -4.77 20.84 1.21
N VAL A 98 -4.76 19.64 0.64
CA VAL A 98 -4.97 18.38 1.34
C VAL A 98 -3.80 17.47 1.01
N ASP A 99 -3.19 16.87 2.04
CA ASP A 99 -2.21 15.81 1.82
C ASP A 99 -2.90 14.65 1.10
N PHE A 100 -2.28 14.03 0.10
CA PHE A 100 -2.88 12.91 -0.60
C PHE A 100 -1.83 11.94 -1.14
N PHE A 101 -2.29 10.73 -1.42
CA PHE A 101 -1.52 9.67 -2.06
C PHE A 101 -2.42 9.04 -3.13
N ALA A 102 -1.88 8.84 -4.32
CA ALA A 102 -2.58 8.18 -5.40
C ALA A 102 -1.66 7.28 -6.23
N VAL A 103 -2.23 6.20 -6.72
CA VAL A 103 -1.66 5.37 -7.79
C VAL A 103 -2.63 5.41 -8.95
N GLU A 104 -2.16 5.84 -10.11
CA GLU A 104 -2.97 5.97 -11.30
C GLU A 104 -2.26 5.38 -12.51
N LEU A 105 -3.05 4.96 -13.48
CA LEU A 105 -2.60 4.58 -14.81
C LEU A 105 -2.96 5.71 -15.77
N LEU A 106 -1.99 6.15 -16.58
CA LEU A 106 -2.20 7.13 -17.63
C LEU A 106 -1.45 6.71 -18.89
N ASP A 107 -2.17 6.62 -20.01
CA ASP A 107 -1.66 6.10 -21.28
C ASP A 107 -0.87 4.78 -21.11
N GLY A 108 -1.40 3.89 -20.27
CA GLY A 108 -0.82 2.59 -19.96
C GLY A 108 0.40 2.64 -19.04
N SER A 109 0.86 3.80 -18.59
CA SER A 109 1.99 3.93 -17.67
C SER A 109 1.52 4.14 -16.24
N LEU A 110 2.15 3.47 -15.28
CA LEU A 110 1.80 3.60 -13.86
C LEU A 110 2.49 4.82 -13.26
N TYR A 111 1.73 5.61 -12.50
CA TYR A 111 2.20 6.80 -11.80
C TYR A 111 1.88 6.72 -10.32
N LEU A 112 2.83 7.19 -9.52
CA LEU A 112 2.67 7.46 -8.09
C LEU A 112 2.58 8.97 -7.89
N LEU A 113 1.55 9.42 -7.19
CA LEU A 113 1.36 10.81 -6.78
C LEU A 113 1.34 10.90 -5.26
N LEU A 114 2.03 11.91 -4.73
CA LEU A 114 2.10 12.12 -3.29
C LEU A 114 2.22 13.62 -3.01
N ASP A 115 1.37 14.14 -2.14
CA ASP A 115 1.52 15.45 -1.52
C ASP A 115 1.47 15.29 0.00
N MET A 116 2.49 15.80 0.68
CA MET A 116 2.63 15.77 2.13
C MET A 116 2.71 17.18 2.74
N GLY A 117 2.21 18.18 2.02
CA GLY A 117 2.09 19.55 2.50
C GLY A 117 3.18 20.51 2.00
N SER A 118 4.17 20.01 1.24
CA SER A 118 5.19 20.83 0.57
C SER A 118 4.98 20.93 -0.95
N GLY A 119 3.90 20.33 -1.48
CA GLY A 119 3.63 20.25 -2.91
C GLY A 119 3.65 18.81 -3.42
N THR A 120 3.03 18.64 -4.59
CA THR A 120 2.79 17.34 -5.19
C THR A 120 4.01 16.85 -5.95
N ILE A 121 4.41 15.60 -5.70
CA ILE A 121 5.31 14.85 -6.58
C ILE A 121 4.49 13.88 -7.44
N LYS A 122 4.90 13.71 -8.70
CA LYS A 122 4.37 12.70 -9.62
C LYS A 122 5.53 11.95 -10.25
N VAL A 123 5.58 10.65 -10.01
CA VAL A 123 6.67 9.77 -10.44
C VAL A 123 6.10 8.70 -11.36
N LYS A 124 6.68 8.54 -12.55
CA LYS A 124 6.37 7.41 -13.42
C LYS A 124 7.04 6.16 -12.83
N ALA A 125 6.24 5.21 -12.36
CA ALA A 125 6.73 4.00 -11.72
C ALA A 125 7.24 2.97 -12.74
N THR A 126 6.78 3.02 -13.99
CA THR A 126 7.12 2.04 -15.03
C THR A 126 7.84 2.69 -16.20
N GLN A 127 8.82 1.99 -16.77
CA GLN A 127 9.46 2.42 -18.02
C GLN A 127 8.53 2.14 -19.20
N ASN A 128 8.00 0.91 -19.24
CA ASN A 128 7.09 0.41 -20.27
C ASN A 128 5.62 0.59 -19.86
N LYS A 129 4.72 0.44 -20.83
CA LYS A 129 3.28 0.33 -20.57
C LYS A 129 2.98 -1.00 -19.87
N VAL A 130 1.99 -0.99 -18.99
CA VAL A 130 1.58 -2.10 -18.11
C VAL A 130 0.09 -2.40 -18.24
N ASN A 131 -0.50 -2.06 -19.39
CA ASN A 131 -1.89 -2.32 -19.76
C ASN A 131 -2.00 -3.39 -20.87
N ASP A 132 -1.13 -4.39 -20.84
CA ASP A 132 -1.05 -5.49 -21.81
C ASP A 132 -1.89 -6.71 -21.41
N GLY A 133 -2.65 -6.63 -20.31
CA GLY A 133 -3.38 -7.76 -19.76
C GLY A 133 -2.50 -8.79 -19.04
N ALA A 134 -1.23 -8.49 -18.75
CA ALA A 134 -0.41 -9.29 -17.85
C ALA A 134 -0.58 -8.88 -16.37
N TRP A 135 -0.23 -9.79 -15.47
CA TRP A 135 -0.19 -9.51 -14.03
C TRP A 135 1.08 -8.76 -13.67
N TYR A 136 0.94 -7.67 -12.91
CA TYR A 136 2.05 -6.89 -12.36
C TYR A 136 1.93 -6.80 -10.84
N HIS A 137 3.06 -7.04 -10.17
CA HIS A 137 3.19 -6.79 -8.74
C HIS A 137 3.66 -5.36 -8.49
N VAL A 138 2.94 -4.65 -7.62
CA VAL A 138 3.29 -3.30 -7.18
C VAL A 138 3.60 -3.36 -5.69
N ASP A 139 4.81 -2.94 -5.31
CA ASP A 139 5.21 -2.74 -3.91
C ASP A 139 5.63 -1.29 -3.70
N ILE A 140 4.94 -0.61 -2.80
CA ILE A 140 5.16 0.79 -2.46
C ILE A 140 5.60 0.86 -1.02
N GLN A 141 6.86 1.25 -0.81
CA GLN A 141 7.42 1.44 0.51
C GLN A 141 7.70 2.92 0.73
N ARG A 142 7.13 3.44 1.80
CA ARG A 142 7.47 4.76 2.33
C ARG A 142 8.30 4.57 3.58
N ASP A 143 9.56 4.93 3.48
CA ASP A 143 10.39 5.22 4.64
C ASP A 143 10.40 6.73 4.87
N GLY A 144 10.15 7.16 6.11
CA GLY A 144 10.05 8.59 6.41
C GLY A 144 11.39 9.28 6.16
N ARG A 145 11.37 10.56 5.75
CA ARG A 145 12.59 11.38 5.82
C ARG A 145 12.91 11.65 7.30
N SER A 146 14.16 11.46 7.68
CA SER A 146 14.64 11.76 9.03
C SER A 146 14.46 13.23 9.38
#